data_AF-A0A813BLL2-F1
#
_entry.id   AF-A0A813BLL2-F1
#
_cell.length_a   1.000
_cell.length_b   1.000
_cell.length_c   1.000
_cell.angle_alpha   90.00
_cell.angle_beta   90.00
_cell.angle_gamma   90.00
#
_symmetry.space_group_name_H-M   'P 1'
#
loop_
_entity.id
_entity.type
_entity.pdbx_description
1 polymer ?
#
loop_
_entity_poly.entity_id
_entity_poly.type
_entity_poly.pdbx_seq_one_letter_code
_entity_poly.pdbx_strand_id
1 'polypeptide(L)'
;RTDGLPAWTVAAAVSALRGFAKREPLLRRSRLQICCEPLWLCVLLHAAVGSGHLLVRVSMCLLHAFAHVFGEEELPAFWPLVQALGADLLKQGRLSAAATISAQMLNYQSGIRPPYVPALSLHVAASAQYAPVSSDVLFFRFRLPGAPGFIRILQMLTAEARAQGIQFARPVIMDASQKSLSFTEISRFRALALLPHVPYAQRLPDVFALNSPTLVPALPLLHKYVWPYAGPFCGRTDSELSQALDPTAANTSSHPFSPFAFQGKVFQPDRFDEDRRYWAQYTEWELWPHLIRFKSRGCDMLGRCSLWSDRSGGFFPRAIRILSMLWPRWSWC
;
A
#
# COMPACT_ATOMS: atom_id res chain seq x y z
N ARG A 1 14.78 -8.00 25.38
CA ARG A 1 15.01 -7.16 26.58
C ARG A 1 15.17 -5.73 26.10
N THR A 2 14.17 -4.89 26.34
CA THR A 2 14.17 -3.46 26.04
C THR A 2 14.27 -2.72 27.37
N ASP A 3 15.45 -2.16 27.61
CA ASP A 3 15.78 -1.45 28.84
C ASP A 3 15.02 -0.12 28.90
N GLY A 4 14.20 0.06 29.94
CA GLY A 4 13.93 1.38 30.53
C GLY A 4 12.98 2.34 29.81
N LEU A 5 12.24 1.95 28.77
CA LEU A 5 11.13 2.77 28.29
C LEU A 5 9.94 2.64 29.26
N PRO A 6 9.24 3.74 29.62
CA PRO A 6 8.02 3.63 30.41
C PRO A 6 7.00 2.84 29.59
N ALA A 7 6.59 1.67 30.09
CA ALA A 7 5.52 0.89 29.49
C ALA A 7 4.23 1.72 29.59
N TRP A 8 3.84 2.35 28.49
CA TRP A 8 2.53 2.97 28.40
C TRP A 8 1.50 1.86 28.54
N THR A 9 0.49 2.07 29.36
CA THR A 9 -0.71 1.23 29.30
C THR A 9 -1.68 1.80 28.28
N VAL A 10 -2.50 0.96 27.67
CA VAL A 10 -3.58 1.34 26.75
C VAL A 10 -4.49 2.37 27.43
N ALA A 11 -4.83 2.15 28.70
CA ALA A 11 -5.65 3.08 29.48
C ALA A 11 -4.99 4.46 29.66
N ALA A 12 -3.69 4.49 30.00
CA ALA A 12 -2.94 5.73 30.13
C ALA A 12 -2.84 6.48 28.80
N ALA A 13 -2.61 5.77 27.69
CA ALA A 13 -2.57 6.36 26.36
C ALA A 13 -3.92 6.95 25.93
N VAL A 14 -5.04 6.25 26.15
CA VAL A 14 -6.38 6.79 25.88
C VAL A 14 -6.66 8.04 26.72
N SER A 15 -6.28 8.03 28.00
CA SER A 15 -6.43 9.19 28.88
C SER A 15 -5.60 10.39 28.39
N ALA A 16 -4.35 10.15 28.01
CA ALA A 16 -3.46 11.18 27.46
C ALA A 16 -3.99 11.74 26.13
N LEU A 17 -4.46 10.89 25.22
CA LEU A 17 -5.06 11.30 23.95
C LEU A 17 -6.33 12.12 24.16
N ARG A 18 -7.16 11.76 25.15
CA ARG A 18 -8.34 12.55 25.51
C ARG A 18 -7.94 13.94 26.02
N GLY A 19 -6.89 14.02 26.85
CA GLY A 19 -6.33 15.29 27.31
C GLY A 19 -5.76 16.11 26.15
N PHE A 20 -5.03 15.47 25.22
CA PHE A 20 -4.49 16.09 24.02
C PHE A 20 -5.60 16.64 23.11
N ALA A 21 -6.61 15.83 22.78
CA ALA A 21 -7.73 16.24 21.92
C ALA A 21 -8.53 17.43 22.49
N LYS A 22 -8.61 17.56 23.83
CA LYS A 22 -9.21 18.72 24.49
C LYS A 22 -8.39 20.00 24.35
N ARG A 23 -7.07 19.90 24.19
CA ARG A 23 -6.17 21.07 24.09
C ARG A 23 -5.87 21.44 22.64
N GLU A 24 -5.74 20.46 21.76
CA GLU A 24 -5.30 20.63 20.38
C GLU A 24 -6.36 21.38 19.54
N PRO A 25 -6.12 22.64 19.13
CA PRO A 25 -7.11 23.43 18.40
C PRO A 25 -7.51 22.80 17.08
N LEU A 26 -6.59 22.10 16.40
CA LEU A 26 -6.89 21.45 15.12
C LEU A 26 -7.92 20.34 15.32
N LEU A 27 -7.76 19.48 16.34
CA LEU A 27 -8.70 18.40 16.61
C LEU A 27 -10.09 18.90 17.00
N ARG A 28 -10.16 19.98 17.80
CA ARG A 28 -11.45 20.58 18.21
C ARG A 28 -12.21 21.25 17.07
N ARG A 29 -11.49 21.88 16.13
CA ARG A 29 -12.10 22.63 15.03
C ARG A 29 -12.42 21.75 13.83
N SER A 30 -11.77 20.58 13.73
CA SER A 30 -11.95 19.66 12.62
C SER A 30 -13.33 19.02 12.66
N ARG A 31 -14.09 19.17 11.56
CA ARG A 31 -15.36 18.44 11.38
C ARG A 31 -15.14 16.96 11.07
N LEU A 32 -13.99 16.64 10.48
CA LEU A 32 -13.55 15.31 10.09
C LEU A 32 -12.05 15.19 10.34
N GLN A 33 -11.63 14.06 10.88
CA GLN A 33 -10.27 13.68 11.21
C GLN A 33 -9.98 12.39 10.47
N ILE A 34 -8.98 12.42 9.59
CA ILE A 34 -8.60 11.27 8.77
C ILE A 34 -7.41 10.59 9.44
N CYS A 35 -7.59 9.32 9.81
CA CYS A 35 -6.58 8.54 10.48
C CYS A 35 -6.16 7.35 9.60
N CYS A 36 -4.87 7.25 9.32
CA CYS A 36 -4.32 6.25 8.41
C CYS A 36 -3.30 5.33 9.08
N GLU A 37 -2.45 5.88 9.96
CA GLU A 37 -1.34 5.13 10.57
C GLU A 37 -0.80 5.81 11.85
N PRO A 38 -0.27 5.02 12.81
CA PRO A 38 -0.42 3.57 12.90
C PRO A 38 -1.87 3.18 13.27
N LEU A 39 -2.34 2.01 12.83
CA LEU A 39 -3.76 1.65 12.97
C LEU A 39 -4.19 1.50 14.43
N TRP A 40 -3.33 0.97 15.30
CA TRP A 40 -3.62 0.90 16.74
C TRP A 40 -3.85 2.30 17.36
N LEU A 41 -3.16 3.33 16.90
CA LEU A 41 -3.36 4.70 17.39
C LEU A 41 -4.72 5.24 16.96
N CYS A 42 -5.21 4.85 15.78
CA CYS A 42 -6.55 5.20 15.32
C CYS A 42 -7.62 4.61 16.26
N VAL A 43 -7.41 3.38 16.74
CA VAL A 43 -8.27 2.73 17.74
C VAL A 43 -8.27 3.50 19.06
N LEU A 44 -7.09 3.87 19.57
CA LEU A 44 -6.98 4.63 20.82
C LEU A 44 -7.58 6.03 20.70
N LEU A 45 -7.41 6.69 19.55
CA LEU A 45 -8.02 7.99 19.29
C LEU A 45 -9.54 7.87 19.26
N HIS A 46 -10.10 6.86 18.60
CA HIS A 46 -11.54 6.56 18.64
C HIS A 46 -12.05 6.37 20.08
N ALA A 47 -11.34 5.61 20.91
CA ALA A 47 -11.69 5.47 22.32
C ALA A 47 -11.57 6.78 23.13
N ALA A 48 -10.70 7.70 22.71
CA ALA A 48 -10.50 8.98 23.37
C ALA A 48 -11.56 10.03 23.00
N VAL A 49 -11.96 10.11 21.72
CA VAL A 49 -12.80 11.20 21.18
C VAL A 49 -14.16 10.76 20.61
N GLY A 50 -14.39 9.46 20.45
CA GLY A 50 -15.61 8.88 19.84
C GLY A 50 -15.65 8.94 18.31
N SER A 51 -16.71 8.42 17.68
CA SER A 51 -16.84 8.34 16.22
C SER A 51 -17.26 9.62 15.51
N GLY A 52 -17.73 10.65 16.24
CA GLY A 52 -18.39 11.82 15.66
C GLY A 52 -17.62 12.49 14.53
N HIS A 53 -16.28 12.41 14.56
CA HIS A 53 -15.39 13.08 13.62
C HIS A 53 -14.36 12.16 12.94
N LEU A 54 -14.35 10.85 13.16
CA LEU A 54 -13.27 9.99 12.67
C LEU A 54 -13.60 9.29 11.36
N LEU A 55 -12.67 9.34 10.40
CA LEU A 55 -12.61 8.52 9.21
C LEU A 55 -11.30 7.72 9.24
N VAL A 56 -11.40 6.40 9.32
CA VAL A 56 -10.24 5.52 9.44
C VAL A 56 -10.00 4.79 8.13
N ARG A 57 -8.77 4.86 7.64
CA ARG A 57 -8.32 4.17 6.44
C ARG A 57 -7.19 3.21 6.77
N VAL A 58 -7.48 1.92 6.68
CA VAL A 58 -6.58 0.83 7.04
C VAL A 58 -5.55 0.62 5.92
N SER A 59 -4.31 1.05 6.14
CA SER A 59 -3.21 0.90 5.16
C SER A 59 -2.01 0.11 5.69
N MET A 60 -2.12 -0.52 6.87
CA MET A 60 -1.05 -1.31 7.49
C MET A 60 -1.63 -2.35 8.46
N CYS A 61 -0.77 -3.24 8.94
CA CYS A 61 -1.08 -4.23 9.97
C CYS A 61 -1.55 -3.54 11.27
N LEU A 62 -2.57 -4.09 11.95
CA LEU A 62 -3.18 -3.44 13.12
C LEU A 62 -2.18 -3.19 14.24
N LEU A 63 -1.37 -4.20 14.52
CA LEU A 63 -0.41 -4.22 15.62
C LEU A 63 1.00 -3.79 15.18
N HIS A 64 1.15 -3.15 14.01
CA HIS A 64 2.46 -2.66 13.56
C HIS A 64 3.07 -1.71 14.62
N ALA A 65 4.28 -2.05 15.06
CA ALA A 65 5.02 -1.36 16.13
C ALA A 65 4.33 -1.28 17.51
N PHE A 66 3.21 -1.98 17.73
CA PHE A 66 2.47 -1.96 19.01
C PHE A 66 3.33 -2.45 20.18
N ALA A 67 4.09 -3.53 19.95
CA ALA A 67 5.01 -4.13 20.92
C ALA A 67 6.06 -3.15 21.46
N HIS A 68 6.43 -2.14 20.66
CA HIS A 68 7.42 -1.13 21.07
C HIS A 68 6.86 -0.10 22.05
N VAL A 69 5.52 -0.01 22.17
CA VAL A 69 4.84 1.01 22.98
C VAL A 69 4.18 0.40 24.23
N PHE A 70 3.43 -0.70 24.06
CA PHE A 70 2.54 -1.23 25.11
C PHE A 70 2.93 -2.61 25.65
N GLY A 71 3.65 -3.43 24.88
CA GLY A 71 3.88 -4.84 25.23
C GLY A 71 2.69 -5.76 24.88
N GLU A 72 2.85 -7.06 25.15
CA GLU A 72 1.84 -8.10 24.86
C GLU A 72 0.73 -8.12 25.92
N GLU A 73 1.10 -7.82 27.16
CA GLU A 73 0.26 -7.75 28.35
C GLU A 73 -0.92 -6.79 28.21
N GLU A 74 -0.83 -5.81 27.30
CA GLU A 74 -1.86 -4.81 27.05
C GLU A 74 -2.88 -5.24 25.97
N LEU A 75 -2.67 -6.35 25.26
CA LEU A 75 -3.61 -6.84 24.25
C LEU A 75 -5.03 -7.08 24.79
N PRO A 76 -5.24 -7.69 25.99
CA PRO A 76 -6.57 -7.86 26.55
C PRO A 76 -7.32 -6.54 26.78
N ALA A 77 -6.60 -5.45 27.09
CA ALA A 77 -7.20 -4.11 27.23
C ALA A 77 -7.44 -3.44 25.86
N PHE A 78 -6.64 -3.78 24.86
CA PHE A 78 -6.72 -3.22 23.52
C PHE A 78 -7.87 -3.81 22.68
N TRP A 79 -8.08 -5.13 22.72
CA TRP A 79 -9.07 -5.80 21.86
C TRP A 79 -10.51 -5.27 21.96
N PRO A 80 -11.05 -4.99 23.17
CA PRO A 80 -12.37 -4.38 23.29
C PRO A 80 -12.49 -3.03 22.57
N LEU A 81 -11.40 -2.25 22.51
CA LEU A 81 -11.39 -0.96 21.79
C LEU A 81 -11.42 -1.16 20.28
N VAL A 82 -10.73 -2.20 19.77
CA VAL A 82 -10.77 -2.58 18.36
C VAL A 82 -12.20 -2.95 17.95
N GLN A 83 -12.87 -3.78 18.76
CA GLN A 83 -14.27 -4.16 18.52
C GLN A 83 -15.20 -2.96 18.55
N ALA A 84 -15.02 -2.05 19.52
CA ALA A 84 -15.79 -0.82 19.59
C ALA A 84 -15.61 0.06 18.34
N LEU A 85 -14.37 0.24 17.86
CA LEU A 85 -14.09 0.95 16.62
C LEU A 85 -14.79 0.32 15.42
N GLY A 86 -14.70 -1.00 15.27
CA GLY A 86 -15.34 -1.74 14.18
C GLY A 86 -16.85 -1.59 14.19
N ALA A 87 -17.48 -1.84 15.35
CA ALA A 87 -18.92 -1.76 15.52
C ALA A 87 -19.50 -0.36 15.23
N ASP A 88 -18.73 0.68 15.52
CA ASP A 88 -19.14 2.07 15.39
C ASP A 88 -18.89 2.61 13.97
N LEU A 89 -17.65 2.51 13.47
CA LEU A 89 -17.26 3.15 12.21
C LEU A 89 -17.73 2.39 10.97
N LEU A 90 -17.87 1.06 11.00
CA LEU A 90 -18.39 0.31 9.84
C LEU A 90 -19.84 0.68 9.52
N LYS A 91 -20.69 0.78 10.55
CA LYS A 91 -22.11 1.14 10.38
C LYS A 91 -22.28 2.53 9.77
N GLN A 92 -21.32 3.42 10.01
CA GLN A 92 -21.33 4.79 9.50
C GLN A 92 -20.63 4.94 8.14
N GLY A 93 -20.07 3.87 7.57
CA GLY A 93 -19.26 3.94 6.35
C GLY A 93 -17.95 4.73 6.52
N ARG A 94 -17.43 4.80 7.76
CA ARG A 94 -16.26 5.60 8.15
C ARG A 94 -15.00 4.77 8.42
N LEU A 95 -15.06 3.47 8.12
CA LEU A 95 -13.90 2.59 8.15
C LEU A 95 -13.75 1.97 6.76
N SER A 96 -12.57 2.11 6.16
CA SER A 96 -12.25 1.49 4.86
C SER A 96 -10.83 0.95 4.87
N ALA A 97 -10.53 0.04 3.94
CA ALA A 97 -9.17 -0.43 3.69
C ALA A 97 -8.60 0.22 2.44
N ALA A 98 -7.34 0.63 2.53
CA ALA A 98 -6.56 1.14 1.41
C ALA A 98 -6.18 0.05 0.41
N ALA A 99 -6.22 -1.22 0.84
CA ALA A 99 -5.84 -2.38 0.05
C ALA A 99 -6.65 -3.60 0.49
N THR A 100 -6.97 -4.50 -0.43
CA THR A 100 -7.72 -5.72 -0.11
C THR A 100 -6.98 -6.58 0.92
N ILE A 101 -5.66 -6.73 0.78
CA ILE A 101 -4.83 -7.43 1.77
C ILE A 101 -4.89 -6.81 3.17
N SER A 102 -4.98 -5.49 3.31
CA SER A 102 -5.11 -4.84 4.62
C SER A 102 -6.47 -5.13 5.25
N ALA A 103 -7.53 -5.22 4.43
CA ALA A 103 -8.83 -5.70 4.90
C ALA A 103 -8.76 -7.15 5.38
N GLN A 104 -8.05 -8.02 4.64
CA GLN A 104 -7.87 -9.42 5.04
C GLN A 104 -7.07 -9.56 6.34
N MET A 105 -6.00 -8.78 6.52
CA MET A 105 -5.21 -8.76 7.75
C MET A 105 -6.04 -8.30 8.95
N LEU A 106 -6.82 -7.22 8.81
CA LEU A 106 -7.67 -6.74 9.90
C LEU A 106 -8.78 -7.74 10.23
N ASN A 107 -9.42 -8.32 9.22
CA ASN A 107 -10.41 -9.38 9.39
C ASN A 107 -9.80 -10.60 10.08
N TYR A 108 -8.57 -10.98 9.73
CA TYR A 108 -7.90 -12.11 10.35
C TYR A 108 -7.58 -11.85 11.82
N GLN A 109 -7.12 -10.65 12.19
CA GLN A 109 -6.75 -10.33 13.57
C GLN A 109 -7.95 -10.04 14.48
N SER A 110 -9.00 -9.44 13.95
CA SER A 110 -10.09 -8.85 14.77
C SER A 110 -11.50 -9.23 14.32
N GLY A 111 -11.66 -9.94 13.21
CA GLY A 111 -12.97 -10.24 12.61
C GLY A 111 -13.62 -9.04 11.90
N ILE A 112 -13.00 -7.86 11.95
CA ILE A 112 -13.52 -6.63 11.32
C ILE A 112 -13.27 -6.68 9.81
N ARG A 113 -14.33 -6.49 9.01
CA ARG A 113 -14.29 -6.53 7.54
C ARG A 113 -14.52 -5.15 6.93
N PRO A 114 -13.49 -4.30 6.86
CA PRO A 114 -13.63 -3.00 6.21
C PRO A 114 -13.82 -3.17 4.69
N PRO A 115 -14.70 -2.38 4.05
CA PRO A 115 -14.76 -2.33 2.60
C PRO A 115 -13.44 -1.80 2.04
N TYR A 116 -12.97 -2.41 0.96
CA TYR A 116 -11.87 -1.85 0.17
C TYR A 116 -12.38 -0.63 -0.60
N VAL A 117 -11.72 0.50 -0.38
CA VAL A 117 -11.98 1.73 -1.11
C VAL A 117 -10.65 2.18 -1.70
N PRO A 118 -10.45 2.05 -3.03
CA PRO A 118 -9.31 2.66 -3.70
C PRO A 118 -9.48 4.17 -3.62
N ALA A 119 -8.95 4.77 -2.55
CA ALA A 119 -9.03 6.21 -2.40
C ALA A 119 -8.15 6.84 -3.47
N LEU A 120 -8.77 7.54 -4.41
CA LEU A 120 -8.12 8.56 -5.22
C LEU A 120 -7.79 9.68 -4.24
N SER A 121 -6.51 9.92 -3.98
CA SER A 121 -6.13 10.96 -3.04
C SER A 121 -6.66 12.31 -3.58
N LEU A 122 -7.12 13.16 -2.68
CA LEU A 122 -7.66 14.50 -3.00
C LEU A 122 -6.59 15.48 -3.53
N HIS A 123 -5.39 14.97 -3.83
CA HIS A 123 -4.20 15.75 -4.17
C HIS A 123 -4.01 15.99 -5.66
N VAL A 124 -4.85 15.42 -6.52
CA VAL A 124 -4.82 15.75 -7.94
C VAL A 124 -5.64 17.02 -8.14
N ALA A 125 -4.99 18.17 -7.98
CA ALA A 125 -5.53 19.43 -8.46
C ALA A 125 -6.01 19.25 -9.91
N ALA A 126 -7.08 19.90 -10.33
CA ALA A 126 -7.57 19.83 -11.72
C ALA A 126 -6.48 20.16 -12.76
N SER A 127 -5.43 20.87 -12.34
CA SER A 127 -4.23 21.21 -13.12
C SER A 127 -3.24 20.05 -13.34
N ALA A 128 -3.31 18.99 -12.56
CA ALA A 128 -2.42 17.86 -12.68
C ALA A 128 -3.05 16.83 -13.63
N GLN A 129 -2.79 17.02 -14.92
CA GLN A 129 -3.11 16.05 -15.97
C GLN A 129 -1.80 15.50 -16.53
N TYR A 130 -1.84 14.25 -17.01
CA TYR A 130 -0.73 13.68 -17.76
C TYR A 130 -0.43 14.55 -18.99
N ALA A 131 0.77 15.15 -18.99
CA ALA A 131 1.24 16.09 -19.99
C ALA A 131 2.73 15.84 -20.22
N PRO A 132 3.09 14.71 -20.86
CA PRO A 132 4.47 14.30 -21.00
C PRO A 132 5.23 15.31 -21.86
N VAL A 133 6.30 15.88 -21.31
CA VAL A 133 7.23 16.78 -22.03
C VAL A 133 8.64 16.19 -22.13
N SER A 134 8.90 15.11 -21.38
CA SER A 134 10.15 14.35 -21.44
C SER A 134 9.90 12.95 -22.00
N SER A 135 10.90 12.38 -22.67
CA SER A 135 10.95 10.96 -23.04
C SER A 135 11.43 10.07 -21.89
N ASP A 136 11.77 10.65 -20.74
CA ASP A 136 12.31 9.95 -19.58
C ASP A 136 11.24 9.15 -18.83
N VAL A 137 11.69 8.07 -18.19
CA VAL A 137 10.87 7.22 -17.32
C VAL A 137 11.29 7.44 -15.88
N LEU A 138 10.33 7.79 -15.02
CA LEU A 138 10.58 8.03 -13.60
C LEU A 138 10.47 6.72 -12.81
N PHE A 139 11.54 6.33 -12.13
CA PHE A 139 11.60 5.22 -11.20
C PHE A 139 11.32 5.71 -9.79
N PHE A 140 10.39 5.05 -9.10
CA PHE A 140 9.92 5.46 -7.78
C PHE A 140 10.45 4.55 -6.67
N ARG A 141 10.98 5.15 -5.58
CA ARG A 141 11.37 4.50 -4.31
C ARG A 141 11.93 3.07 -4.45
N PHE A 142 13.15 2.97 -4.94
CA PHE A 142 13.88 1.73 -5.24
C PHE A 142 14.85 1.31 -4.11
N ARG A 143 14.49 1.54 -2.83
CA ARG A 143 15.32 1.11 -1.68
C ARG A 143 15.11 -0.36 -1.29
N LEU A 144 14.64 -1.21 -2.20
CA LEU A 144 14.50 -2.63 -1.95
C LEU A 144 15.81 -3.39 -2.19
N PRO A 145 16.05 -4.49 -1.45
CA PRO A 145 17.11 -5.44 -1.80
C PRO A 145 16.99 -5.87 -3.27
N GLY A 146 18.06 -5.69 -4.06
CA GLY A 146 18.12 -6.03 -5.48
C GLY A 146 17.69 -4.94 -6.46
N ALA A 147 17.01 -3.88 -6.01
CA ALA A 147 16.66 -2.75 -6.87
C ALA A 147 17.91 -1.98 -7.40
N PRO A 148 18.99 -1.76 -6.62
CA PRO A 148 20.22 -1.17 -7.17
C PRO A 148 20.83 -1.97 -8.32
N GLY A 149 20.82 -3.31 -8.23
CA GLY A 149 21.32 -4.18 -9.30
C GLY A 149 20.46 -4.08 -10.57
N PHE A 150 19.14 -4.09 -10.42
CA PHE A 150 18.20 -3.90 -11.53
C PHE A 150 18.42 -2.54 -12.24
N ILE A 151 18.54 -1.46 -11.45
CA ILE A 151 18.80 -0.11 -11.97
C ILE A 151 20.14 -0.04 -12.68
N ARG A 152 21.18 -0.67 -12.15
CA ARG A 152 22.51 -0.71 -12.80
C ARG A 152 22.44 -1.40 -14.16
N ILE A 153 21.77 -2.55 -14.24
CA ILE A 153 21.55 -3.26 -15.51
C ILE A 153 20.76 -2.38 -16.48
N LEU A 154 19.71 -1.70 -16.01
CA LEU A 154 18.90 -0.80 -16.82
C LEU A 154 19.71 0.37 -17.39
N GLN A 155 20.57 0.98 -16.57
CA GLN A 155 21.46 2.05 -16.99
C GLN A 155 22.49 1.56 -18.02
N MET A 156 23.05 0.37 -17.83
CA MET A 156 23.97 -0.26 -18.80
C MET A 156 23.29 -0.49 -20.14
N LEU A 157 22.10 -1.11 -20.16
CA LEU A 157 21.34 -1.34 -21.40
C LEU A 157 20.97 -0.02 -22.11
N THR A 158 20.63 1.02 -21.34
CA THR A 158 20.33 2.34 -21.90
C THR A 158 21.57 2.98 -22.52
N ALA A 159 22.73 2.85 -21.88
CA ALA A 159 24.00 3.36 -22.40
C ALA A 159 24.42 2.63 -23.68
N GLU A 160 24.28 1.30 -23.70
CA GLU A 160 24.59 0.47 -24.88
C GLU A 160 23.68 0.81 -26.07
N ALA A 161 22.37 0.93 -25.85
CA ALA A 161 21.42 1.34 -26.89
C ALA A 161 21.78 2.72 -27.48
N ARG A 162 22.15 3.68 -26.63
CA ARG A 162 22.59 5.02 -27.08
C ARG A 162 23.89 4.98 -27.86
N ALA A 163 24.84 4.13 -27.48
CA ALA A 163 26.07 3.94 -28.24
C ALA A 163 25.79 3.39 -29.65
N GLN A 164 24.69 2.67 -29.83
CA GLN A 164 24.21 2.17 -31.12
C GLN A 164 23.29 3.16 -31.85
N GLY A 165 23.15 4.41 -31.37
CA GLY A 165 22.29 5.43 -31.96
C GLY A 165 20.78 5.22 -31.74
N ILE A 166 20.39 4.26 -30.91
CA ILE A 166 19.00 3.97 -30.60
C ILE A 166 18.54 4.96 -29.51
N GLN A 167 17.53 5.77 -29.83
CA GLN A 167 16.91 6.64 -28.83
C GLN A 167 16.16 5.78 -27.80
N PHE A 168 16.59 5.92 -26.55
CA PHE A 168 16.09 5.12 -25.45
C PHE A 168 15.77 6.02 -24.27
N ALA A 169 14.60 5.79 -23.67
CA ALA A 169 14.11 6.57 -22.54
C ALA A 169 15.11 6.54 -21.39
N ARG A 170 15.45 7.71 -20.82
CA ARG A 170 16.38 7.77 -19.69
C ARG A 170 15.65 7.35 -18.41
N PRO A 171 16.23 6.47 -17.58
CA PRO A 171 15.74 6.26 -16.23
C PRO A 171 16.10 7.46 -15.34
N VAL A 172 15.08 8.09 -14.74
CA VAL A 172 15.25 9.10 -13.68
C VAL A 172 14.85 8.47 -12.35
N ILE A 173 15.69 8.61 -11.34
CA ILE A 173 15.69 7.80 -10.13
C ILE A 173 15.30 8.70 -8.95
N MET A 174 14.04 8.65 -8.51
CA MET A 174 13.57 9.42 -7.36
C MET A 174 13.89 8.69 -6.05
N ASP A 175 15.02 9.04 -5.44
CA ASP A 175 15.44 8.49 -4.14
C ASP A 175 14.97 9.41 -2.99
N ALA A 176 15.08 8.93 -1.74
CA ALA A 176 14.66 9.74 -0.59
C ALA A 176 15.65 10.86 -0.22
N SER A 177 16.82 10.92 -0.86
CA SER A 177 17.80 12.02 -0.72
C SER A 177 17.60 13.13 -1.75
N GLN A 178 16.91 12.85 -2.86
CA GLN A 178 16.51 13.83 -3.86
C GLN A 178 15.23 14.56 -3.45
N LYS A 179 15.08 15.77 -3.96
CA LYS A 179 13.87 16.59 -3.81
C LYS A 179 12.66 15.77 -4.24
N SER A 180 11.68 15.60 -3.35
CA SER A 180 10.41 14.96 -3.68
C SER A 180 9.72 15.75 -4.80
N LEU A 181 9.38 15.08 -5.89
CA LEU A 181 8.65 15.67 -7.00
C LEU A 181 7.16 15.82 -6.64
N SER A 182 6.57 16.95 -7.03
CA SER A 182 5.12 17.16 -7.03
C SER A 182 4.43 16.33 -8.11
N PHE A 183 3.12 16.10 -7.99
CA PHE A 183 2.36 15.37 -9.01
C PHE A 183 2.38 16.05 -10.38
N THR A 184 2.43 17.38 -10.42
CA THR A 184 2.61 18.16 -11.66
C THR A 184 3.98 17.93 -12.30
N GLU A 185 5.03 17.73 -11.50
CA GLU A 185 6.36 17.36 -12.03
C GLU A 185 6.38 15.90 -12.49
N ILE A 186 5.72 15.01 -11.75
CA ILE A 186 5.58 13.59 -12.11
C ILE A 186 4.82 13.43 -13.45
N SER A 187 3.79 14.24 -13.70
CA SER A 187 2.97 14.15 -14.92
C SER A 187 3.70 14.53 -16.21
N ARG A 188 4.91 15.09 -16.11
CA ARG A 188 5.79 15.48 -17.23
C ARG A 188 6.64 14.34 -17.77
N PHE A 189 6.78 13.25 -17.03
CA PHE A 189 7.51 12.07 -17.45
C PHE A 189 6.68 11.25 -18.45
N ARG A 190 7.36 10.48 -19.31
CA ARG A 190 6.70 9.62 -20.29
C ARG A 190 5.94 8.48 -19.64
N ALA A 191 6.52 7.91 -18.61
CA ALA A 191 5.93 6.84 -17.84
C ALA A 191 6.57 6.82 -16.45
N LEU A 192 5.88 6.17 -15.52
CA LEU A 192 6.39 5.87 -14.19
C LEU A 192 6.67 4.38 -14.10
N ALA A 193 7.83 4.02 -13.59
CA ALA A 193 8.18 2.64 -13.27
C ALA A 193 8.15 2.46 -11.75
N LEU A 194 7.25 1.61 -11.29
CA LEU A 194 7.08 1.30 -9.86
C LEU A 194 7.55 -0.13 -9.60
N LEU A 195 8.43 -0.28 -8.61
CA LEU A 195 8.78 -1.59 -8.07
C LEU A 195 7.93 -1.84 -6.81
N PRO A 196 7.10 -2.91 -6.78
CA PRO A 196 6.24 -3.22 -5.65
C PRO A 196 7.08 -3.44 -4.38
N HIS A 197 6.97 -2.59 -3.37
CA HIS A 197 7.70 -2.77 -2.09
C HIS A 197 6.75 -3.00 -0.90
N VAL A 198 5.47 -2.74 -1.12
CA VAL A 198 4.37 -2.85 -0.16
C VAL A 198 3.13 -3.33 -0.92
N PRO A 199 2.15 -3.98 -0.28
CA PRO A 199 0.92 -4.43 -0.94
C PRO A 199 0.08 -3.30 -1.54
N TYR A 200 0.27 -2.08 -1.06
CA TYR A 200 -0.39 -0.86 -1.53
C TYR A 200 0.59 0.30 -1.52
N ALA A 201 0.80 0.95 -2.66
CA ALA A 201 1.51 2.20 -2.71
C ALA A 201 0.49 3.34 -2.72
N GLN A 202 0.48 4.17 -1.67
CA GLN A 202 -0.45 5.31 -1.53
C GLN A 202 -0.53 6.21 -2.77
N ARG A 203 0.55 6.29 -3.56
CA ARG A 203 0.62 7.11 -4.76
C ARG A 203 0.11 6.43 -6.04
N LEU A 204 -0.16 5.12 -6.03
CA LEU A 204 -0.76 4.43 -7.17
C LEU A 204 -2.07 5.09 -7.60
N PRO A 205 -3.03 5.36 -6.69
CA PRO A 205 -4.23 6.11 -7.04
C PRO A 205 -4.02 7.49 -7.60
N ASP A 206 -3.03 8.22 -7.09
CA ASP A 206 -2.73 9.55 -7.61
C ASP A 206 -2.20 9.47 -9.04
N VAL A 207 -1.27 8.55 -9.29
CA VAL A 207 -0.71 8.32 -10.62
C VAL A 207 -1.78 7.84 -11.60
N PHE A 208 -2.70 6.99 -11.14
CA PHE A 208 -3.85 6.58 -11.92
C PHE A 208 -4.78 7.75 -12.24
N ALA A 209 -5.08 8.59 -11.25
CA ALA A 209 -5.89 9.79 -11.43
C ALA A 209 -5.25 10.80 -12.39
N LEU A 210 -3.91 10.87 -12.43
CA LEU A 210 -3.18 11.64 -13.44
C LEU A 210 -3.34 11.09 -14.86
N ASN A 211 -3.78 9.84 -15.02
CA ASN A 211 -3.73 9.06 -16.26
C ASN A 211 -2.30 8.87 -16.79
N SER A 212 -1.31 8.79 -15.88
CA SER A 212 0.08 8.57 -16.26
C SER A 212 0.33 7.07 -16.54
N PRO A 213 1.00 6.72 -17.66
CA PRO A 213 1.39 5.34 -17.93
C PRO A 213 2.26 4.80 -16.79
N THR A 214 1.84 3.68 -16.21
CA THR A 214 2.49 3.09 -15.04
C THR A 214 2.97 1.69 -15.36
N LEU A 215 4.28 1.53 -15.37
CA LEU A 215 5.00 0.29 -15.64
C LEU A 215 5.27 -0.42 -14.31
N VAL A 216 4.95 -1.70 -14.24
CA VAL A 216 5.28 -2.55 -13.08
C VAL A 216 5.79 -3.91 -13.57
N PRO A 217 6.63 -4.60 -12.78
CA PRO A 217 7.07 -5.94 -13.13
C PRO A 217 5.88 -6.88 -13.33
N ALA A 218 5.95 -7.72 -14.36
CA ALA A 218 5.05 -8.85 -14.56
C ALA A 218 5.47 -10.04 -13.69
N LEU A 219 4.63 -11.07 -13.65
CA LEU A 219 5.04 -12.37 -13.13
C LEU A 219 6.20 -12.96 -13.96
N PRO A 220 7.18 -13.61 -13.32
CA PRO A 220 7.32 -13.87 -11.88
C PRO A 220 8.07 -12.76 -11.11
N LEU A 221 8.58 -11.72 -11.80
CA LEU A 221 9.38 -10.67 -11.16
C LEU A 221 8.62 -9.91 -10.09
N LEU A 222 7.34 -9.65 -10.30
CA LEU A 222 6.47 -9.03 -9.29
C LEU A 222 6.58 -9.75 -7.95
N HIS A 223 6.54 -11.09 -7.97
CA HIS A 223 6.61 -11.90 -6.77
C HIS A 223 7.92 -11.73 -6.04
N LYS A 224 9.06 -11.46 -6.70
CA LYS A 224 10.36 -11.27 -6.01
C LYS A 224 10.35 -10.07 -5.06
N TYR A 225 9.62 -9.02 -5.42
CA TYR A 225 9.54 -7.78 -4.63
C TYR A 225 8.44 -7.81 -3.56
N VAL A 226 7.66 -8.88 -3.56
CA VAL A 226 6.42 -9.00 -2.84
C VAL A 226 6.67 -9.65 -1.45
N TRP A 227 6.80 -8.75 -0.46
CA TRP A 227 6.40 -8.87 0.97
C TRP A 227 7.25 -9.53 2.07
N PRO A 228 8.48 -10.05 1.90
CA PRO A 228 9.23 -10.54 3.06
C PRO A 228 9.80 -9.39 3.92
N TYR A 229 9.89 -8.17 3.38
CA TYR A 229 10.52 -7.02 4.06
C TYR A 229 9.56 -5.85 4.26
N ALA A 230 8.26 -6.04 4.01
CA ALA A 230 7.27 -4.98 4.18
C ALA A 230 6.89 -4.88 5.66
N GLY A 231 7.76 -4.26 6.48
CA GLY A 231 7.57 -4.07 7.93
C GLY A 231 6.16 -3.65 8.31
N PRO A 232 5.60 -2.55 7.76
CA PRO A 232 4.22 -2.11 8.06
C PRO A 232 3.12 -3.16 7.87
N PHE A 233 3.38 -4.21 7.11
CA PHE A 233 2.48 -5.32 6.89
C PHE A 233 3.02 -6.57 7.55
N CYS A 234 3.56 -6.48 8.77
CA CYS A 234 3.95 -7.64 9.57
C CYS A 234 5.02 -8.54 8.89
N GLY A 235 5.89 -7.94 8.05
CA GLY A 235 7.02 -8.63 7.40
C GLY A 235 8.17 -8.99 8.37
N ARG A 236 9.29 -9.50 7.84
CA ARG A 236 10.43 -10.07 8.61
C ARG A 236 11.02 -9.18 9.73
N THR A 237 10.80 -7.88 9.69
CA THR A 237 11.35 -6.93 10.67
C THR A 237 10.48 -6.75 11.90
N ASP A 238 9.21 -7.18 11.87
CA ASP A 238 8.28 -6.92 12.96
C ASP A 238 8.30 -8.02 14.04
N SER A 239 7.73 -7.68 15.20
CA SER A 239 7.55 -8.59 16.34
C SER A 239 6.52 -9.69 16.02
N GLU A 240 6.69 -10.88 16.59
CA GLU A 240 5.68 -11.95 16.53
C GLU A 240 4.33 -11.50 17.09
N LEU A 241 4.35 -10.59 18.06
CA LEU A 241 3.15 -9.96 18.62
C LEU A 241 2.26 -9.32 17.54
N SER A 242 2.86 -8.86 16.44
CA SER A 242 2.12 -8.19 15.36
C SER A 242 1.11 -9.12 14.67
N GLN A 243 1.22 -10.44 14.90
CA GLN A 243 0.34 -11.50 14.40
C GLN A 243 -0.69 -11.97 15.44
N ALA A 244 -0.72 -11.36 16.63
CA ALA A 244 -1.68 -11.72 17.66
C ALA A 244 -3.12 -11.50 17.20
N LEU A 245 -4.01 -12.35 17.71
CA LEU A 245 -5.42 -12.41 17.35
C LEU A 245 -6.26 -12.00 18.54
N ASP A 246 -7.35 -11.30 18.26
CA ASP A 246 -8.45 -11.16 19.20
C ASP A 246 -9.04 -12.56 19.46
N PRO A 247 -9.13 -13.02 20.73
CA PRO A 247 -9.71 -14.31 21.08
C PRO A 247 -11.13 -14.52 20.54
N THR A 248 -11.89 -13.43 20.38
CA THR A 248 -13.27 -13.45 19.85
C THR A 248 -13.32 -13.48 18.33
N ALA A 249 -12.23 -13.11 17.65
CA ALA A 249 -12.15 -13.14 16.20
C ALA A 249 -11.98 -14.55 15.63
N ALA A 250 -11.74 -15.55 16.50
CA ALA A 250 -11.58 -16.99 16.24
C ALA A 250 -11.58 -17.36 14.74
N ASN A 251 -10.52 -16.93 14.05
CA ASN A 251 -10.38 -17.25 12.63
C ASN A 251 -9.76 -18.64 12.54
N THR A 252 -10.53 -19.60 12.05
CA THR A 252 -10.12 -21.00 11.86
C THR A 252 -9.31 -21.22 10.58
N SER A 253 -8.99 -20.15 9.83
CA SER A 253 -8.22 -20.25 8.60
C SER A 253 -6.81 -20.79 8.89
N SER A 254 -6.61 -22.07 8.60
CA SER A 254 -5.29 -22.70 8.64
C SER A 254 -4.44 -22.24 7.44
N HIS A 255 -3.13 -22.43 7.56
CA HIS A 255 -2.19 -22.26 6.46
C HIS A 255 -2.68 -22.99 5.19
N PRO A 256 -2.58 -22.40 3.98
CA PRO A 256 -1.86 -21.19 3.59
C PRO A 256 -2.65 -19.86 3.69
N PHE A 257 -3.88 -19.88 4.18
CA PHE A 257 -4.78 -18.73 4.06
C PHE A 257 -4.63 -17.68 5.17
N SER A 258 -3.55 -17.75 5.95
CA SER A 258 -3.16 -16.69 6.88
C SER A 258 -2.35 -15.61 6.17
N PRO A 259 -2.77 -14.33 6.20
CA PRO A 259 -2.01 -13.24 5.59
C PRO A 259 -0.69 -12.97 6.31
N PHE A 260 -0.49 -13.55 7.51
CA PHE A 260 0.71 -13.38 8.32
C PHE A 260 1.75 -14.49 8.09
N ALA A 261 1.29 -15.72 7.83
CA ALA A 261 2.19 -16.87 7.73
C ALA A 261 3.19 -16.74 6.56
N PHE A 262 2.74 -16.27 5.39
CA PHE A 262 3.64 -16.06 4.23
C PHE A 262 4.59 -14.84 4.41
N GLN A 263 4.26 -13.93 5.32
CA GLN A 263 5.07 -12.75 5.69
C GLN A 263 6.08 -13.06 6.80
N GLY A 264 5.95 -14.25 7.41
CA GLY A 264 6.73 -14.70 8.54
C GLY A 264 8.24 -14.79 8.27
N LYS A 265 9.01 -14.86 9.37
CA LYS A 265 10.47 -14.97 9.34
C LYS A 265 10.95 -16.30 8.75
N VAL A 266 10.17 -17.37 8.93
CA VAL A 266 10.50 -18.71 8.44
C VAL A 266 10.22 -18.78 6.95
N PHE A 267 11.28 -18.79 6.15
CA PHE A 267 11.19 -18.98 4.70
C PHE A 267 10.84 -20.45 4.41
N GLN A 268 9.73 -20.68 3.70
CA GLN A 268 9.30 -22.01 3.24
C GLN A 268 9.48 -22.09 1.71
N PRO A 269 10.61 -22.62 1.21
CA PRO A 269 10.92 -22.59 -0.23
C PRO A 269 9.87 -23.30 -1.08
N ASP A 270 9.37 -24.44 -0.61
CA ASP A 270 8.51 -25.35 -1.37
C ASP A 270 7.13 -24.77 -1.70
N ARG A 271 6.69 -23.77 -0.93
CA ARG A 271 5.37 -23.13 -1.06
C ARG A 271 5.45 -21.65 -1.41
N PHE A 272 6.67 -21.12 -1.46
CA PHE A 272 6.95 -19.71 -1.58
C PHE A 272 6.27 -19.06 -2.79
N ASP A 273 6.28 -19.75 -3.93
CA ASP A 273 5.70 -19.23 -5.17
C ASP A 273 4.16 -19.28 -5.15
N GLU A 274 3.58 -20.32 -4.58
CA GLU A 274 2.12 -20.49 -4.46
C GLU A 274 1.51 -19.45 -3.51
N ASP A 275 2.11 -19.29 -2.33
CA ASP A 275 1.63 -18.33 -1.34
C ASP A 275 1.76 -16.89 -1.87
N ARG A 276 2.87 -16.55 -2.53
CA ARG A 276 3.03 -15.23 -3.15
C ARG A 276 2.02 -14.98 -4.24
N ARG A 277 1.73 -15.98 -5.07
CA ARG A 277 0.71 -15.88 -6.11
C ARG A 277 -0.68 -15.68 -5.52
N TYR A 278 -1.02 -16.44 -4.47
CA TYR A 278 -2.30 -16.33 -3.79
C TYR A 278 -2.48 -14.97 -3.12
N TRP A 279 -1.44 -14.38 -2.53
CA TRP A 279 -1.56 -13.08 -1.88
C TRP A 279 -1.45 -11.91 -2.84
N ALA A 280 -0.83 -12.10 -4.02
CA ALA A 280 -0.73 -11.07 -5.05
C ALA A 280 -2.05 -10.59 -5.61
N GLN A 281 -3.01 -11.50 -5.82
CA GLN A 281 -4.36 -11.12 -6.25
C GLN A 281 -5.08 -10.15 -5.28
N TYR A 282 -4.65 -10.05 -4.02
CA TYR A 282 -5.22 -9.12 -3.04
C TYR A 282 -4.50 -7.77 -2.98
N THR A 283 -3.61 -7.51 -3.93
CA THR A 283 -2.83 -6.27 -3.98
C THR A 283 -3.22 -5.42 -5.17
N GLU A 284 -3.02 -4.11 -5.03
CA GLU A 284 -3.31 -3.19 -6.14
C GLU A 284 -2.47 -3.48 -7.37
N TRP A 285 -1.29 -4.06 -7.19
CA TRP A 285 -0.42 -4.45 -8.29
C TRP A 285 -1.07 -5.42 -9.25
N GLU A 286 -1.96 -6.30 -8.78
CA GLU A 286 -2.74 -7.23 -9.62
C GLU A 286 -4.13 -6.69 -9.96
N LEU A 287 -4.77 -5.98 -9.04
CA LEU A 287 -6.16 -5.55 -9.19
C LEU A 287 -6.34 -4.37 -10.16
N TRP A 288 -5.28 -3.59 -10.42
CA TRP A 288 -5.40 -2.32 -11.15
C TRP A 288 -5.19 -2.52 -12.66
N PRO A 289 -6.23 -2.32 -13.49
CA PRO A 289 -6.21 -2.73 -14.90
C PRO A 289 -5.32 -1.86 -15.81
N HIS A 290 -4.92 -0.66 -15.37
CA HIS A 290 -4.10 0.26 -16.16
C HIS A 290 -2.59 0.04 -16.01
N LEU A 291 -2.17 -0.91 -15.15
CA LEU A 291 -0.78 -1.22 -14.93
C LEU A 291 -0.19 -1.97 -16.13
N ILE A 292 0.84 -1.39 -16.74
CA ILE A 292 1.55 -1.98 -17.87
C ILE A 292 2.63 -2.91 -17.33
N ARG A 293 2.48 -4.21 -17.60
CA ARG A 293 3.37 -5.25 -17.07
C ARG A 293 4.58 -5.49 -17.99
N PHE A 294 5.78 -5.57 -17.42
CA PHE A 294 7.03 -5.92 -18.15
C PHE A 294 7.67 -7.21 -17.60
N LYS A 295 8.12 -8.13 -18.48
CA LYS A 295 8.47 -9.50 -18.05
C LYS A 295 9.89 -9.74 -17.57
N SER A 296 10.91 -9.04 -18.09
CA SER A 296 12.29 -9.07 -17.54
C SER A 296 13.37 -8.48 -18.45
N ARG A 297 13.12 -8.27 -19.74
CA ARG A 297 14.13 -7.63 -20.59
C ARG A 297 14.00 -6.13 -20.39
N GLY A 298 15.07 -5.44 -20.01
CA GLY A 298 15.09 -3.96 -20.03
C GLY A 298 14.54 -3.43 -21.37
N CYS A 299 14.84 -4.13 -22.46
CA CYS A 299 14.30 -3.89 -23.80
C CYS A 299 12.76 -4.02 -23.93
N ASP A 300 12.07 -4.85 -23.14
CA ASP A 300 10.59 -4.98 -23.17
C ASP A 300 9.94 -3.78 -22.46
N MET A 301 10.47 -3.39 -21.29
CA MET A 301 9.98 -2.20 -20.57
C MET A 301 10.20 -0.92 -21.38
N LEU A 302 11.40 -0.77 -21.96
CA LEU A 302 11.80 0.44 -22.67
C LEU A 302 11.32 0.43 -24.13
N GLY A 303 11.21 -0.73 -24.76
CA GLY A 303 10.56 -0.93 -26.06
C GLY A 303 9.07 -0.57 -26.04
N ARG A 304 8.37 -0.88 -24.94
CA ARG A 304 6.99 -0.41 -24.73
C ARG A 304 6.90 1.10 -24.56
N CYS A 305 7.94 1.76 -24.05
CA CYS A 305 8.00 3.21 -23.94
C CYS A 305 8.32 3.89 -25.28
N SER A 306 9.19 3.28 -26.09
CA SER A 306 9.61 3.81 -27.40
C SER A 306 8.58 3.57 -28.50
N LEU A 307 7.85 2.45 -28.49
CA LEU A 307 6.75 2.21 -29.46
C LEU A 307 5.61 3.23 -29.39
N TRP A 308 5.53 4.01 -28.31
CA TRP A 308 4.56 5.07 -28.17
C TRP A 308 5.00 6.38 -28.86
N SER A 309 6.26 6.52 -29.32
CA SER A 309 6.71 7.74 -30.02
C SER A 309 6.05 7.91 -31.39
N ASP A 310 5.67 6.81 -32.04
CA ASP A 310 5.36 6.82 -33.47
C ASP A 310 3.88 6.58 -33.81
N ARG A 311 3.03 6.28 -32.82
CA ARG A 311 1.58 6.13 -33.05
C ARG A 311 0.76 6.90 -32.03
N SER A 312 0.08 7.91 -32.53
CA SER A 312 -1.11 8.58 -32.00
C SER A 312 -0.95 9.57 -30.85
N GLY A 313 -0.80 10.85 -31.24
CA GLY A 313 -1.74 11.83 -30.74
C GLY A 313 -3.15 11.34 -31.07
N GLY A 314 -3.90 10.95 -30.03
CA GLY A 314 -5.29 10.51 -30.14
C GLY A 314 -5.48 9.01 -30.38
N PHE A 315 -5.21 8.16 -29.39
CA PHE A 315 -5.89 6.86 -29.26
C PHE A 315 -5.84 6.35 -27.80
N PHE A 316 -6.45 7.09 -26.88
CA PHE A 316 -7.08 6.47 -25.71
C PHE A 316 -8.54 6.27 -26.12
N PRO A 317 -8.98 5.06 -26.50
CA PRO A 317 -10.36 4.88 -26.90
C PRO A 317 -11.26 5.12 -25.68
N ARG A 318 -12.44 5.66 -26.00
CA ARG A 318 -13.71 5.67 -25.25
C ARG A 318 -14.13 4.27 -24.73
N ALA A 319 -13.22 3.49 -24.14
CA ALA A 319 -13.45 2.17 -23.55
C ALA A 319 -13.66 2.24 -22.02
N ILE A 320 -13.93 3.43 -21.47
CA ILE A 320 -14.56 3.62 -20.17
C ILE A 320 -16.02 4.03 -20.42
N ARG A 321 -16.74 3.17 -21.14
CA ARG A 321 -18.20 3.07 -21.20
C ARG A 321 -18.44 1.65 -21.74
N ILE A 322 -19.13 0.83 -20.96
CA ILE A 322 -19.28 -0.64 -21.12
C ILE A 322 -18.16 -1.44 -20.44
N LEU A 323 -18.20 -1.45 -19.10
CA LEU A 323 -18.03 -2.65 -18.24
C LEU A 323 -18.46 -2.31 -16.79
N SER A 324 -19.48 -1.46 -16.66
CA SER A 324 -20.16 -1.13 -15.39
C SER A 324 -21.49 -1.88 -15.23
N MET A 325 -21.75 -2.88 -16.07
CA MET A 325 -22.93 -3.75 -15.96
C MET A 325 -22.51 -5.15 -16.41
N LEU A 326 -22.88 -6.16 -15.62
CA LEU A 326 -22.61 -7.60 -15.78
C LEU A 326 -21.33 -8.12 -15.10
N TRP A 327 -21.32 -8.09 -13.77
CA TRP A 327 -20.72 -9.19 -13.00
C TRP A 327 -21.84 -9.93 -12.25
N PRO A 328 -22.17 -11.18 -12.61
CA PRO A 328 -23.16 -11.97 -11.89
C PRO A 328 -22.56 -12.57 -10.61
N ARG A 329 -23.43 -12.67 -9.61
CA ARG A 329 -23.37 -13.46 -8.37
C ARG A 329 -22.29 -14.54 -8.35
N TRP A 330 -21.39 -14.47 -7.36
CA TRP A 330 -20.78 -15.65 -6.76
C TRP A 330 -21.16 -15.68 -5.29
N SER A 331 -22.24 -16.42 -5.04
CA SER A 331 -22.59 -17.02 -3.75
C SER A 331 -21.79 -18.32 -3.62
N TRP A 332 -21.00 -18.49 -2.56
CA TRP A 332 -20.69 -19.82 -2.04
C TRP A 332 -20.55 -19.77 -0.52
N CYS A 333 -21.12 -20.83 0.07
CA CYS A 333 -21.20 -21.20 1.48
C CYS A 333 -19.84 -21.29 2.19
#